data_AF-A0A7C2K9D5-F1
#
_entry.id   AF-A0A7C2K9D5-F1
#
_cell.length_a   1.000
_cell.length_b   1.000
_cell.length_c   1.000
_cell.angle_alpha   90.00
_cell.angle_beta   90.00
_cell.angle_gamma   90.00
#
_symmetry.space_group_name_H-M   'P 1'
#
loop_
_entity.id
_entity.type
_entity.pdbx_description
1 polymer ?
#
loop_
_entity_poly.entity_id
_entity_poly.type
_entity_poly.pdbx_seq_one_letter_code
_entity_poly.pdbx_strand_id
1 'polypeptide(L)'
;MCQLADTLEALMFADRRPTTWEAVRADWQAREQDVWRAHYQDRGFDSWVAWRDVYVRDFGLADRVWTVERLEHPLESVPGFFVGAFQGWRRYYPEGKTAASFSDIARHPEIRQNTGVRYWLDHIPERTQMIVFRCGEEIVVRDGTHRCAAMAVSAVDGIPFSSEVEAAVAEFSPGEHELFLRAVDQLFAKHVDSH
;
A
#
# COMPACT_ATOMS: atom_id res chain seq x y z
N MET A 1 28.81 -3.71 -7.84
CA MET A 1 27.56 -2.94 -7.71
C MET A 1 26.49 -3.62 -6.85
N CYS A 2 26.62 -4.92 -6.51
CA CYS A 2 25.65 -5.62 -5.65
C CYS A 2 25.62 -5.14 -4.19
N GLN A 3 26.77 -4.80 -3.60
CA GLN A 3 26.87 -4.52 -2.16
C GLN A 3 26.23 -3.21 -1.68
N LEU A 4 26.03 -2.22 -2.57
CA LEU A 4 25.43 -0.92 -2.20
C LEU A 4 23.89 -0.98 -2.15
N ALA A 5 23.27 -1.82 -2.99
CA ALA A 5 21.82 -2.04 -2.97
C ALA A 5 21.40 -2.78 -1.69
N ASP A 6 22.17 -3.81 -1.29
CA ASP A 6 21.97 -4.52 -0.02
C ASP A 6 22.08 -3.58 1.21
N THR A 7 22.78 -2.44 1.09
CA THR A 7 22.92 -1.48 2.20
C THR A 7 21.75 -0.52 2.32
N LEU A 8 21.09 -0.13 1.22
CA LEU A 8 19.90 0.74 1.25
C LEU A 8 18.64 -0.05 1.66
N GLU A 9 18.53 -1.29 1.22
CA GLU A 9 17.39 -2.16 1.57
C GLU A 9 17.35 -2.48 3.08
N ALA A 10 18.52 -2.76 3.67
CA ALA A 10 18.67 -2.96 5.11
C ALA A 10 18.40 -1.72 5.97
N LEU A 11 18.39 -0.51 5.37
CA LEU A 11 18.08 0.74 6.07
C LEU A 11 16.58 1.07 6.08
N MET A 12 15.80 0.46 5.18
CA MET A 12 14.35 0.75 5.08
C MET A 12 13.50 -0.24 5.86
N PHE A 13 13.92 -1.51 5.93
CA PHE A 13 13.20 -2.58 6.59
C PHE A 13 14.10 -3.33 7.58
N ALA A 14 13.67 -3.40 8.83
CA ALA A 14 14.27 -4.17 9.89
C ALA A 14 13.35 -5.32 10.33
N ASP A 15 13.90 -6.24 11.13
CA ASP A 15 13.16 -7.32 11.79
C ASP A 15 12.25 -8.13 10.85
N ARG A 16 12.81 -8.60 9.74
CA ARG A 16 12.11 -9.43 8.75
C ARG A 16 11.72 -10.77 9.36
N ARG A 17 10.42 -11.01 9.47
CA ARG A 17 9.85 -12.28 9.96
C ARG A 17 8.99 -12.96 8.88
N PRO A 18 9.20 -14.26 8.61
CA PRO A 18 8.32 -15.03 7.73
C PRO A 18 6.88 -15.00 8.22
N THR A 19 5.92 -14.97 7.28
CA THR A 19 4.49 -15.12 7.55
C THR A 19 3.83 -15.90 6.41
N THR A 20 2.53 -16.17 6.52
CA THR A 20 1.75 -16.80 5.44
C THR A 20 0.67 -15.86 4.90
N TRP A 21 0.21 -16.14 3.70
CA TRP A 21 -0.94 -15.43 3.12
C TRP A 21 -2.17 -15.51 4.03
N GLU A 22 -2.45 -16.66 4.64
CA GLU A 22 -3.60 -16.84 5.53
C GLU A 22 -3.54 -15.91 6.75
N ALA A 23 -2.34 -15.73 7.33
CA ALA A 23 -2.14 -14.81 8.44
C ALA A 23 -2.36 -13.36 8.01
N VAL A 24 -1.79 -12.95 6.88
CA VAL A 24 -1.96 -11.60 6.30
C VAL A 24 -3.44 -11.34 5.98
N ARG A 25 -4.11 -12.31 5.35
CA ARG A 25 -5.53 -12.22 5.00
C ARG A 25 -6.42 -12.14 6.23
N ALA A 26 -6.18 -12.95 7.26
CA ALA A 26 -6.97 -12.95 8.48
C ALA A 26 -6.90 -11.59 9.19
N ASP A 27 -5.70 -11.04 9.29
CA ASP A 27 -5.44 -9.72 9.86
C ASP A 27 -6.04 -8.59 9.01
N TRP A 28 -5.94 -8.67 7.69
CA TRP A 28 -6.59 -7.72 6.77
C TRP A 28 -8.12 -7.75 6.89
N GLN A 29 -8.70 -8.95 6.92
CA GLN A 29 -10.13 -9.16 7.05
C GLN A 29 -10.66 -8.57 8.36
N ALA A 30 -9.96 -8.81 9.47
CA ALA A 30 -10.35 -8.30 10.79
C ALA A 30 -10.45 -6.77 10.84
N ARG A 31 -9.63 -6.05 10.07
CA ARG A 31 -9.68 -4.59 9.97
C ARG A 31 -10.78 -4.05 9.07
N GLU A 32 -11.09 -4.77 8.00
CA GLU A 32 -11.88 -4.22 6.90
C GLU A 32 -13.30 -4.73 6.80
N GLN A 33 -13.57 -5.96 7.23
CA GLN A 33 -14.82 -6.65 6.91
C GLN A 33 -16.05 -5.83 7.29
N ASP A 34 -16.07 -5.24 8.47
CA ASP A 34 -17.20 -4.45 8.93
C ASP A 34 -17.23 -3.05 8.33
N VAL A 35 -16.06 -2.42 8.17
CA VAL A 35 -15.92 -1.06 7.62
C VAL A 35 -16.38 -1.00 6.16
N TRP A 36 -16.07 -2.03 5.37
CA TRP A 36 -16.37 -2.08 3.95
C TRP A 36 -17.60 -2.91 3.59
N ARG A 37 -18.36 -3.38 4.59
CA ARG A 37 -19.54 -4.25 4.40
C ARG A 37 -20.52 -3.71 3.38
N ALA A 38 -20.98 -2.48 3.58
CA ALA A 38 -21.93 -1.85 2.67
C ALA A 38 -21.37 -1.74 1.24
N HIS A 39 -20.08 -1.41 1.11
CA HIS A 39 -19.46 -1.22 -0.20
C HIS A 39 -19.34 -2.51 -1.00
N TYR A 40 -18.87 -3.60 -0.40
CA TYR A 40 -18.74 -4.86 -1.15
C TYR A 40 -20.11 -5.50 -1.45
N GLN A 41 -21.11 -5.30 -0.58
CA GLN A 41 -22.48 -5.77 -0.82
C GLN A 41 -23.16 -4.99 -1.95
N ASP A 42 -22.97 -3.67 -2.01
CA ASP A 42 -23.47 -2.83 -3.11
C ASP A 42 -22.90 -3.24 -4.47
N ARG A 43 -21.64 -3.70 -4.47
CA ARG A 43 -20.97 -4.28 -5.65
C ARG A 43 -21.35 -5.74 -5.95
N GLY A 44 -22.31 -6.31 -5.23
CA GLY A 44 -22.83 -7.67 -5.49
C GLY A 44 -21.97 -8.81 -4.94
N PHE A 45 -21.03 -8.55 -4.02
CA PHE A 45 -20.27 -9.61 -3.36
C PHE A 45 -20.97 -10.08 -2.08
N ASP A 46 -21.08 -11.39 -1.91
CA ASP A 46 -21.72 -12.00 -0.73
C ASP A 46 -20.87 -11.89 0.54
N SER A 47 -19.56 -11.66 0.42
CA SER A 47 -18.65 -11.56 1.54
C SER A 47 -17.40 -10.72 1.22
N TRP A 48 -16.75 -10.23 2.28
CA TRP A 48 -15.45 -9.55 2.16
C TRP A 48 -14.41 -10.43 1.45
N VAL A 49 -14.41 -11.73 1.75
CA VAL A 49 -13.50 -12.70 1.11
C VAL A 49 -13.77 -12.78 -0.39
N ALA A 50 -15.03 -12.96 -0.81
CA ALA A 50 -15.38 -13.02 -2.23
C ALA A 50 -14.96 -11.76 -3.00
N TRP A 51 -15.08 -10.60 -2.36
CA TRP A 51 -14.63 -9.32 -2.91
C TRP A 51 -13.11 -9.23 -3.03
N ARG A 52 -12.37 -9.53 -1.96
CA ARG A 52 -10.91 -9.45 -1.97
C ARG A 52 -10.25 -10.55 -2.81
N ASP A 53 -10.87 -11.72 -2.94
CA ASP A 53 -10.37 -12.85 -3.72
C ASP A 53 -10.23 -12.55 -5.22
N VAL A 54 -10.84 -11.47 -5.72
CA VAL A 54 -10.56 -10.97 -7.08
C VAL A 54 -9.08 -10.56 -7.19
N TYR A 55 -8.60 -9.73 -6.27
CA TYR A 55 -7.19 -9.29 -6.24
C TYR A 55 -6.23 -10.44 -5.88
N VAL A 56 -6.65 -11.35 -5.00
CA VAL A 56 -5.84 -12.51 -4.61
C VAL A 56 -5.48 -13.35 -5.82
N ARG A 57 -6.46 -13.60 -6.70
CA ARG A 57 -6.26 -14.39 -7.92
C ARG A 57 -5.42 -13.64 -8.95
N ASP A 58 -5.69 -12.37 -9.18
CA ASP A 58 -4.99 -11.58 -10.20
C ASP A 58 -3.48 -11.48 -9.94
N PHE A 59 -3.07 -11.44 -8.67
CA PHE A 59 -1.67 -11.32 -8.26
C PHE A 59 -1.06 -12.63 -7.72
N GLY A 60 -1.84 -13.71 -7.68
CA GLY A 60 -1.41 -15.01 -7.14
C GLY A 60 -1.01 -14.95 -5.67
N LEU A 61 -1.67 -14.13 -4.86
CA LEU A 61 -1.21 -13.78 -3.49
C LEU A 61 -1.11 -14.97 -2.54
N ALA A 62 -1.91 -16.01 -2.76
CA ALA A 62 -1.87 -17.24 -1.97
C ALA A 62 -0.58 -18.04 -2.16
N ASP A 63 0.07 -17.92 -3.31
CA ASP A 63 1.26 -18.70 -3.67
C ASP A 63 2.57 -17.89 -3.48
N ARG A 64 2.46 -16.65 -2.97
CA ARG A 64 3.60 -15.74 -2.78
C ARG A 64 4.35 -16.05 -1.49
N VAL A 65 5.64 -15.71 -1.48
CA VAL A 65 6.42 -15.62 -0.23
C VAL A 65 6.03 -14.33 0.48
N TRP A 66 5.66 -14.46 1.75
CA TRP A 66 5.26 -13.34 2.59
C TRP A 66 6.21 -13.14 3.76
N THR A 67 6.50 -11.88 4.04
CA THR A 67 7.20 -11.44 5.25
C THR A 67 6.45 -10.30 5.92
N VAL A 68 6.63 -10.16 7.23
CA VAL A 68 6.30 -8.90 7.92
C VAL A 68 7.61 -8.22 8.28
N GLU A 69 7.70 -6.93 7.99
CA GLU A 69 8.92 -6.15 8.13
C GLU A 69 8.61 -4.82 8.83
N ARG A 70 9.44 -4.43 9.79
CA ARG A 70 9.33 -3.15 10.50
C ARG A 70 10.04 -2.07 9.69
N LEU A 71 9.40 -0.91 9.50
CA LEU A 71 10.02 0.24 8.85
C LEU A 71 10.74 1.08 9.92
N GLU A 72 12.05 1.28 9.77
CA GLU A 72 12.85 2.07 10.73
C GLU A 72 12.59 3.58 10.59
N HIS A 73 12.52 4.07 9.36
CA HIS A 73 12.35 5.50 9.04
C HIS A 73 11.14 5.71 8.12
N PRO A 74 9.90 5.50 8.61
CA PRO A 74 8.71 5.53 7.75
C PRO A 74 8.48 6.88 7.07
N LEU A 75 8.84 8.00 7.70
CA LEU A 75 8.75 9.34 7.09
C LEU A 75 9.76 9.58 5.98
N GLU A 76 10.83 8.79 5.91
CA GLU A 76 11.84 8.87 4.84
C GLU A 76 11.52 7.89 3.70
N SER A 77 11.07 6.68 4.04
CA SER A 77 10.84 5.59 3.07
C SER A 77 9.48 5.66 2.38
N VAL A 78 8.38 5.84 3.14
CA VAL A 78 7.00 5.78 2.60
C VAL A 78 6.73 6.81 1.51
N PRO A 79 7.25 8.05 1.54
CA PRO A 79 7.08 9.00 0.43
C PRO A 79 7.56 8.45 -0.93
N GLY A 80 8.55 7.55 -0.94
CA GLY A 80 9.06 6.91 -2.15
C GLY A 80 8.20 5.78 -2.69
N PHE A 81 7.25 5.25 -1.91
CA PHE A 81 6.41 4.13 -2.36
C PHE A 81 5.38 4.60 -3.39
N PHE A 82 5.01 3.69 -4.29
CA PHE A 82 3.93 3.90 -5.25
C PHE A 82 2.56 3.75 -4.60
N VAL A 83 1.64 4.63 -5.00
CA VAL A 83 0.22 4.52 -4.70
C VAL A 83 -0.36 3.42 -5.57
N GLY A 84 -1.02 2.42 -4.96
CA GLY A 84 -1.72 1.39 -5.70
C GLY A 84 -2.75 1.96 -6.67
N ALA A 85 -3.02 1.24 -7.77
CA ALA A 85 -3.87 1.65 -8.88
C ALA A 85 -5.39 1.73 -8.56
N PHE A 86 -5.76 2.49 -7.54
CA PHE A 86 -7.13 2.72 -7.09
C PHE A 86 -7.69 3.99 -7.73
N GLN A 87 -8.82 3.90 -8.43
CA GLN A 87 -9.40 5.01 -9.20
C GLN A 87 -9.57 6.30 -8.38
N GLY A 88 -10.02 6.18 -7.11
CA GLY A 88 -10.26 7.33 -6.23
C GLY A 88 -9.02 8.19 -5.93
N TRP A 89 -7.82 7.65 -6.13
CA TRP A 89 -6.56 8.38 -5.90
C TRP A 89 -6.05 9.13 -7.13
N ARG A 90 -6.56 8.83 -8.33
CA ARG A 90 -6.11 9.42 -9.59
C ARG A 90 -6.14 10.94 -9.59
N ARG A 91 -7.16 11.53 -8.92
CA ARG A 91 -7.34 12.98 -8.83
C ARG A 91 -6.18 13.71 -8.16
N TYR A 92 -5.31 13.00 -7.45
CA TYR A 92 -4.14 13.56 -6.78
C TYR A 92 -2.84 13.35 -7.55
N TYR A 93 -2.88 12.66 -8.70
CA TYR A 93 -1.69 12.35 -9.46
C TYR A 93 -1.24 13.60 -10.25
N PRO A 94 0.07 13.76 -10.51
CA PRO A 94 0.54 14.80 -11.39
C PRO A 94 -0.09 14.69 -12.78
N GLU A 95 -0.27 15.82 -13.46
CA GLU A 95 -0.90 15.86 -14.78
C GLU A 95 -0.17 14.95 -15.79
N GLY A 96 -0.95 14.18 -16.55
CA GLY A 96 -0.43 13.24 -17.55
C GLY A 96 0.21 11.96 -17.00
N LYS A 97 0.26 11.76 -15.67
CA LYS A 97 0.79 10.54 -15.06
C LYS A 97 -0.29 9.50 -14.81
N THR A 98 0.09 8.23 -14.94
CA THR A 98 -0.77 7.05 -14.72
C THR A 98 -0.41 6.28 -13.45
N ALA A 99 0.74 6.61 -12.87
CA ALA A 99 1.27 6.15 -11.61
C ALA A 99 1.83 7.35 -10.83
N ALA A 100 1.82 7.27 -9.50
CA ALA A 100 2.32 8.32 -8.63
C ALA A 100 2.93 7.72 -7.36
N SER A 101 3.98 8.36 -6.85
CA SER A 101 4.51 8.09 -5.51
C SER A 101 3.68 8.80 -4.44
N PHE A 102 3.85 8.43 -3.17
CA PHE A 102 3.23 9.19 -2.08
C PHE A 102 3.79 10.62 -1.97
N SER A 103 5.04 10.85 -2.36
CA SER A 103 5.63 12.19 -2.44
C SER A 103 4.95 13.06 -3.49
N ASP A 104 4.50 12.47 -4.61
CA ASP A 104 3.76 13.18 -5.65
C ASP A 104 2.39 13.64 -5.13
N ILE A 105 1.63 12.73 -4.52
CA ILE A 105 0.29 13.07 -4.03
C ILE A 105 0.32 14.02 -2.82
N ALA A 106 1.36 13.96 -1.97
CA ALA A 106 1.49 14.82 -0.79
C ALA A 106 1.65 16.31 -1.17
N ARG A 107 2.17 16.58 -2.38
CA ARG A 107 2.30 17.93 -2.94
C ARG A 107 0.98 18.46 -3.53
N HIS A 108 -0.02 17.61 -3.74
CA HIS A 108 -1.31 18.05 -4.26
C HIS A 108 -2.04 18.93 -3.23
N PRO A 109 -2.56 20.11 -3.59
CA PRO A 109 -3.14 21.05 -2.62
C PRO A 109 -4.36 20.47 -1.87
N GLU A 110 -5.17 19.66 -2.54
CA GLU A 110 -6.39 19.09 -1.96
C GLU A 110 -6.17 17.82 -1.12
N ILE A 111 -4.96 17.26 -1.08
CA ILE A 111 -4.74 15.99 -0.35
C ILE A 111 -5.04 16.13 1.15
N ARG A 112 -4.77 17.32 1.70
CA ARG A 112 -5.02 17.69 3.10
C ARG A 112 -6.52 17.79 3.42
N GLN A 113 -7.39 17.83 2.41
CA GLN A 113 -8.84 17.84 2.58
C GLN A 113 -9.45 16.42 2.50
N ASN A 114 -8.65 15.42 2.10
CA ASN A 114 -9.11 14.04 2.08
C ASN A 114 -9.44 13.56 3.49
N THR A 115 -10.68 13.14 3.72
CA THR A 115 -11.18 12.76 5.05
C THR A 115 -10.42 11.58 5.66
N GLY A 116 -10.02 10.61 4.84
CA GLY A 116 -9.21 9.49 5.29
C GLY A 116 -7.80 9.93 5.68
N VAL A 117 -7.15 10.78 4.87
CA VAL A 117 -5.81 11.32 5.21
C VAL A 117 -5.87 12.15 6.49
N ARG A 118 -6.85 13.06 6.60
CA ARG A 118 -7.06 13.88 7.79
C ARG A 118 -7.27 13.03 9.04
N TYR A 119 -8.12 12.01 8.96
CA TYR A 119 -8.34 11.09 10.07
C TYR A 119 -7.03 10.53 10.61
N TRP A 120 -6.13 10.08 9.73
CA TRP A 120 -4.83 9.52 10.13
C TRP A 120 -3.83 10.55 10.64
N LEU A 121 -3.89 11.80 10.18
CA LEU A 121 -3.10 12.89 10.76
C LEU A 121 -3.57 13.22 12.18
N ASP A 122 -4.88 13.15 12.43
CA ASP A 122 -5.49 13.47 13.72
C ASP A 122 -5.46 12.30 14.72
N HIS A 123 -5.36 11.05 14.24
CA HIS A 123 -5.49 9.82 15.04
C HIS A 123 -4.38 8.81 14.70
N ILE A 124 -3.13 9.20 14.91
CA ILE A 124 -1.97 8.32 14.71
C ILE A 124 -1.97 7.26 15.84
N PRO A 125 -2.12 5.96 15.54
CA PRO A 125 -2.03 4.92 16.56
C PRO A 125 -0.57 4.67 16.94
N GLU A 126 -0.36 3.99 18.07
CA GLU A 126 0.99 3.56 18.49
C GLU A 126 1.63 2.58 17.48
N ARG A 127 0.80 1.76 16.82
CA ARG A 127 1.25 0.78 15.82
C ARG A 127 0.28 0.71 14.65
N THR A 128 0.83 0.53 13.45
CA THR A 128 0.05 0.28 12.23
C THR A 128 0.77 -0.69 11.30
N GLN A 129 0.00 -1.44 10.49
CA GLN A 129 0.53 -2.33 9.46
C GLN A 129 -0.10 -2.05 8.10
N MET A 130 0.72 -1.97 7.05
CA MET A 130 0.27 -1.87 5.65
C MET A 130 0.50 -3.19 4.89
N ILE A 131 -0.13 -3.34 3.72
CA ILE A 131 0.16 -4.44 2.79
C ILE A 131 0.81 -3.86 1.56
N VAL A 132 1.97 -4.39 1.17
CA VAL A 132 2.74 -3.91 0.02
C VAL A 132 3.17 -5.05 -0.88
N PHE A 133 3.34 -4.74 -2.16
CA PHE A 133 4.06 -5.58 -3.09
C PHE A 133 5.44 -4.98 -3.32
N ARG A 134 6.48 -5.82 -3.37
CA ARG A 134 7.87 -5.42 -3.64
C ARG A 134 8.37 -6.10 -4.91
N CYS A 135 9.01 -5.35 -5.79
CA CYS A 135 9.71 -5.85 -6.98
C CYS A 135 11.06 -5.14 -7.09
N GLY A 136 12.13 -5.78 -6.59
CA GLY A 136 13.42 -5.09 -6.42
C GLY A 136 13.28 -3.91 -5.45
N GLU A 137 13.73 -2.73 -5.84
CA GLU A 137 13.65 -1.51 -5.03
C GLU A 137 12.26 -0.84 -5.08
N GLU A 138 11.38 -1.28 -5.99
CA GLU A 138 10.06 -0.68 -6.15
C GLU A 138 9.04 -1.31 -5.20
N ILE A 139 8.27 -0.45 -4.53
CA ILE A 139 7.26 -0.85 -3.55
C ILE A 139 5.94 -0.16 -3.91
N VAL A 140 4.86 -0.94 -3.96
CA VAL A 140 3.50 -0.41 -4.17
C VAL A 140 2.58 -0.81 -3.02
N VAL A 141 1.84 0.17 -2.50
CA VAL A 141 0.93 -0.02 -1.37
C VAL A 141 -0.43 -0.53 -1.86
N ARG A 142 -0.88 -1.65 -1.30
CA ARG A 142 -2.16 -2.32 -1.61
C ARG A 142 -3.21 -2.16 -0.53
N ASP A 143 -2.78 -2.12 0.73
CA ASP A 143 -3.61 -1.69 1.85
C ASP A 143 -2.86 -0.62 2.65
N GLY A 144 -3.60 0.34 3.20
CA GLY A 144 -3.04 1.42 4.00
C GLY A 144 -2.72 2.69 3.22
N THR A 145 -3.26 2.88 2.02
CA THR A 145 -3.01 4.07 1.19
C THR A 145 -3.26 5.39 1.91
N HIS A 146 -4.34 5.51 2.71
CA HIS A 146 -4.59 6.71 3.51
C HIS A 146 -3.52 6.96 4.59
N ARG A 147 -3.01 5.90 5.22
CA ARG A 147 -1.93 5.97 6.22
C ARG A 147 -0.63 6.44 5.58
N CYS A 148 -0.29 5.84 4.44
CA CYS A 148 0.91 6.22 3.68
C CYS A 148 0.84 7.65 3.15
N ALA A 149 -0.34 8.09 2.70
CA ALA A 149 -0.58 9.47 2.32
C ALA A 149 -0.43 10.42 3.52
N ALA A 150 -0.95 10.08 4.69
CA ALA A 150 -0.76 10.86 5.90
C ALA A 150 0.71 10.95 6.31
N MET A 151 1.47 9.84 6.28
CA MET A 151 2.92 9.84 6.52
C MET A 151 3.66 10.75 5.54
N ALA A 152 3.33 10.70 4.25
CA ALA A 152 3.99 11.54 3.26
C ALA A 152 3.62 13.03 3.40
N VAL A 153 2.38 13.35 3.76
CA VAL A 153 1.98 14.73 4.13
C VAL A 153 2.75 15.17 5.37
N SER A 154 2.84 14.35 6.41
CA SER A 154 3.61 14.63 7.61
C SER A 154 5.08 14.91 7.31
N ALA A 155 5.70 14.12 6.43
CA ALA A 155 7.08 14.31 6.01
C ALA A 155 7.29 15.65 5.27
N VAL A 156 6.37 16.03 4.37
CA VAL A 156 6.44 17.29 3.62
C VAL A 156 6.19 18.50 4.53
N ASP A 157 5.23 18.40 5.44
CA ASP A 157 4.78 19.52 6.28
C ASP A 157 5.60 19.64 7.59
N GLY A 158 6.55 18.73 7.84
CA GLY A 158 7.34 18.69 9.07
C GLY A 158 6.50 18.35 10.31
N ILE A 159 5.39 17.64 10.14
CA ILE A 159 4.50 17.22 11.22
C ILE A 159 5.03 15.91 11.80
N PRO A 160 5.24 15.81 13.13
CA PRO A 160 5.65 14.56 13.75
C PRO A 160 4.65 13.43 13.47
N PHE A 161 5.17 12.25 13.14
CA PHE A 161 4.37 11.02 13.00
C PHE A 161 5.02 9.93 13.84
N SER A 162 4.42 9.62 15.00
CA SER A 162 4.96 8.63 15.93
C SER A 162 4.06 7.41 15.93
N SER A 163 4.46 6.41 15.15
CA SER A 163 3.85 5.08 15.12
C SER A 163 4.95 4.08 14.79
N GLU A 164 4.90 2.90 15.41
CA GLU A 164 5.58 1.74 14.88
C GLU A 164 4.87 1.33 13.57
N VAL A 165 5.61 1.25 12.48
CA VAL A 165 5.05 0.94 11.16
C VAL A 165 5.61 -0.38 10.68
N GLU A 166 4.72 -1.32 10.39
CA GLU A 166 5.07 -2.59 9.73
C GLU A 166 4.47 -2.66 8.33
N ALA A 167 5.07 -3.49 7.47
CA ALA A 167 4.49 -3.90 6.20
C ALA A 167 4.44 -5.42 6.11
N ALA A 168 3.28 -5.97 5.75
CA ALA A 168 3.18 -7.30 5.18
C ALA A 168 3.58 -7.21 3.70
N VAL A 169 4.67 -7.86 3.32
CA VAL A 169 5.33 -7.75 2.03
C VAL A 169 5.10 -9.04 1.24
N ALA A 170 4.54 -8.91 0.04
CA ALA A 170 4.59 -9.95 -0.98
C ALA A 170 5.71 -9.63 -1.98
N GLU A 171 6.64 -10.58 -2.14
CA GLU A 171 7.78 -10.44 -3.05
C GLU A 171 7.39 -10.85 -4.48
N PHE A 172 7.73 -10.01 -5.46
CA PHE A 172 7.64 -10.29 -6.89
C PHE A 172 9.05 -10.42 -7.45
N SER A 173 9.29 -11.46 -8.24
CA SER A 173 10.58 -11.63 -8.90
C SER A 173 10.76 -10.61 -10.03
N PRO A 174 12.00 -10.27 -10.43
CA PRO A 174 12.24 -9.38 -11.57
C PRO A 174 11.57 -9.83 -12.88
N GLY A 175 11.35 -11.14 -13.07
CA GLY A 175 10.63 -11.69 -14.22
C GLY A 175 9.13 -11.41 -14.22
N GLU A 176 8.58 -10.92 -13.11
CA GLU A 176 7.16 -10.63 -12.91
C GLU A 176 6.87 -9.12 -12.87
N HIS A 177 7.83 -8.30 -13.30
CA HIS A 177 7.71 -6.84 -13.25
C HIS A 177 6.45 -6.34 -14.00
N GLU A 178 6.08 -6.94 -15.13
CA GLU A 178 4.82 -6.57 -15.81
C GLU A 178 3.58 -6.79 -14.94
N LEU A 179 3.55 -7.87 -14.14
CA LEU A 179 2.47 -8.13 -13.21
C LEU A 179 2.48 -7.10 -12.07
N PHE A 180 3.65 -6.76 -11.54
CA PHE A 180 3.83 -5.69 -10.55
C PHE A 180 3.30 -4.35 -11.07
N LEU A 181 3.60 -3.98 -12.33
CA LEU A 181 3.12 -2.73 -12.92
C LEU A 181 1.59 -2.65 -13.00
N ARG A 182 0.87 -3.78 -13.06
CA ARG A 182 -0.60 -3.78 -12.97
C ARG A 182 -1.11 -3.32 -11.61
N ALA A 183 -0.32 -3.48 -10.55
CA ALA A 183 -0.65 -2.97 -9.23
C ALA A 183 -0.40 -1.46 -9.09
N VAL A 184 0.47 -0.89 -9.93
CA VAL A 184 0.94 0.50 -9.90
C VAL A 184 0.15 1.41 -10.85
N ASP A 185 -0.02 0.98 -12.11
CA ASP A 185 -0.52 1.83 -13.18
C ASP A 185 -2.01 1.57 -13.48
N GLN A 186 -2.79 2.65 -13.40
CA GLN A 186 -4.24 2.64 -13.59
C GLN A 186 -4.69 2.31 -15.03
N LEU A 187 -3.83 2.42 -16.04
CA LEU A 187 -4.14 1.97 -17.40
C LEU A 187 -4.31 0.46 -17.45
N PHE A 188 -3.59 -0.29 -16.62
CA PHE A 188 -3.70 -1.74 -16.52
C PHE A 188 -4.79 -2.19 -15.54
N ALA A 189 -5.22 -1.34 -14.61
CA ALA A 189 -6.24 -1.66 -13.61
C ALA A 189 -7.69 -1.73 -14.14
N LYS A 190 -7.91 -1.57 -15.46
CA LYS A 190 -9.23 -1.47 -16.12
C LYS A 190 -10.16 -2.69 -15.97
N HIS A 191 -9.79 -3.71 -15.19
CA HIS A 191 -10.57 -4.95 -15.06
C HIS A 191 -11.12 -5.22 -13.66
N VAL A 192 -10.81 -4.40 -12.64
CA VAL A 192 -11.18 -4.75 -11.25
C VAL A 192 -12.25 -3.82 -10.64
N ASP A 193 -12.36 -2.58 -11.12
CA ASP A 193 -13.31 -1.59 -10.57
C ASP A 193 -14.53 -1.33 -11.49
N SER A 194 -14.68 -2.10 -12.57
CA SER A 194 -15.72 -1.92 -13.61
C SER A 194 -17.01 -2.73 -13.38
N HIS A 195 -17.17 -3.32 -12.20
CA HIS A 195 -18.33 -4.13 -11.81
C HIS A 195 -18.88 -3.65 -10.47
#